data_AF-A0A7V4AU76-F1
#
_entry.id   AF-A0A7V4AU76-F1
#
_cell.length_a   1.000
_cell.length_b   1.000
_cell.length_c   1.000
_cell.angle_alpha   90.00
_cell.angle_beta   90.00
_cell.angle_gamma   90.00
#
_symmetry.space_group_name_H-M   'P 1'
#
loop_
_entity.id
_entity.type
_entity.pdbx_description
1 polymer ?
#
loop_
_entity_poly.entity_id
_entity_poly.type
_entity_poly.pdbx_seq_one_letter_code
_entity_poly.pdbx_strand_id
1 'polypeptide(L)'
;MPTAKQRQALDLLFAMAPEEAAARLGVRPATVRRWLDDPAFARALRRRCAERREAARRIAAEGVLAAARELARQAGAGEEKTAARAALDVLKASGVLEAAGEAASVDGTAIAELMDHLAAEEEG
;
A
#
# COMPACT_ATOMS: atom_id res chain seq x y z
N MET A 1 -27.07 10.16 6.96
CA MET A 1 -26.20 10.29 5.76
C MET A 1 -25.46 11.62 5.83
N PRO A 2 -24.13 11.69 5.61
CA PRO A 2 -23.38 12.95 5.65
C PRO A 2 -23.86 13.92 4.57
N THR A 3 -23.98 15.21 4.92
CA THR A 3 -24.30 16.27 3.94
C THR A 3 -23.19 16.43 2.89
N ALA A 4 -23.45 17.15 1.80
CA ALA A 4 -22.44 17.40 0.76
C ALA A 4 -21.17 18.05 1.33
N LYS A 5 -21.32 19.06 2.20
CA LYS A 5 -20.19 19.72 2.89
C LYS A 5 -19.46 18.77 3.84
N GLN A 6 -20.17 17.90 4.54
CA GLN A 6 -19.55 16.90 5.39
C GLN A 6 -18.75 15.86 4.58
N ARG A 7 -19.26 15.41 3.42
CA ARG A 7 -18.49 14.50 2.54
C ARG A 7 -17.19 15.15 2.06
N GLN A 8 -17.25 16.42 1.64
CA GLN A 8 -16.06 17.16 1.24
C GLN A 8 -15.09 17.35 2.43
N ALA A 9 -15.60 17.59 3.64
CA ALA A 9 -14.79 17.65 4.85
C ALA A 9 -14.06 16.33 5.13
N LEU A 10 -14.69 15.18 4.90
CA LEU A 10 -14.04 13.88 5.08
C LEU A 10 -12.78 13.75 4.24
N ASP A 11 -12.79 14.22 2.99
CA ASP A 11 -11.60 14.15 2.13
C ASP A 11 -10.54 15.19 2.50
N LEU A 12 -10.95 16.42 2.85
CA LEU A 12 -10.03 17.50 3.23
C LEU A 12 -9.27 17.21 4.53
N LEU A 13 -9.92 16.59 5.51
CA LEU A 13 -9.31 16.25 6.79
C LEU A 13 -8.15 15.23 6.70
N PHE A 14 -7.97 14.56 5.54
CA PHE A 14 -6.79 13.74 5.29
C PHE A 14 -5.61 14.51 4.68
N ALA A 15 -5.84 15.71 4.16
CA ALA A 15 -4.84 16.51 3.47
C ALA A 15 -4.38 17.74 4.27
N MET A 16 -5.17 18.19 5.24
CA MET A 16 -4.92 19.43 5.98
C MET A 16 -5.52 19.40 7.38
N ALA A 17 -5.10 20.37 8.20
CA ALA A 17 -5.62 20.52 9.56
C ALA A 17 -7.12 20.89 9.55
N PRO A 18 -7.88 20.58 10.61
CA PRO A 18 -9.32 20.90 10.71
C PRO A 18 -9.66 22.38 10.49
N GLU A 19 -8.80 23.29 10.95
CA GLU A 19 -8.94 24.74 10.79
C GLU A 19 -8.82 25.17 9.32
N GLU A 20 -7.85 24.62 8.60
CA GLU A 20 -7.65 24.87 7.17
C GLU A 20 -8.78 24.26 6.33
N ALA A 21 -9.22 23.04 6.69
CA ALA A 21 -10.38 22.42 6.08
C ALA A 21 -11.64 23.27 6.28
N ALA A 22 -11.84 23.83 7.49
CA ALA A 22 -12.95 24.72 7.78
C ALA A 22 -12.92 25.98 6.91
N ALA A 23 -11.76 26.64 6.79
CA ALA A 23 -11.57 27.80 5.94
C ALA A 23 -11.88 27.48 4.48
N ARG A 24 -11.39 26.35 3.96
CA ARG A 24 -11.61 25.93 2.57
C ARG A 24 -13.06 25.53 2.28
N LEU A 25 -13.80 25.06 3.28
CA LEU A 25 -15.23 24.73 3.20
C LEU A 25 -16.15 25.96 3.41
N GLY A 26 -15.59 27.12 3.77
CA GLY A 26 -16.36 28.31 4.11
C GLY A 26 -17.23 28.10 5.35
N VAL A 27 -16.73 27.37 6.36
CA VAL A 27 -17.42 27.15 7.64
C VAL A 27 -16.55 27.59 8.81
N ARG A 28 -17.17 27.89 9.96
CA ARG A 28 -16.40 28.19 11.18
C ARG A 28 -15.66 26.93 11.68
N PRO A 29 -14.45 27.04 12.25
CA PRO A 29 -13.72 25.89 12.81
C PRO A 29 -14.53 25.12 13.87
N ALA A 30 -15.35 25.83 14.66
CA ALA A 30 -16.25 25.21 15.64
C ALA A 30 -17.26 24.24 14.99
N THR A 31 -17.67 24.48 13.73
CA THR A 31 -18.56 23.59 12.98
C THR A 31 -17.87 22.27 12.66
N VAL A 32 -16.61 22.31 12.23
CA VAL A 32 -15.82 21.10 11.95
C VAL A 32 -15.55 20.33 13.23
N ARG A 33 -15.18 21.00 14.33
CA ARG A 33 -15.04 20.36 15.64
C ARG A 33 -16.32 19.65 16.08
N ARG A 34 -17.47 20.33 15.98
CA ARG A 34 -18.78 19.72 16.26
C ARG A 34 -19.08 18.50 15.39
N TRP A 35 -18.65 18.49 14.12
CA TRP A 35 -18.78 17.30 13.27
C TRP A 35 -17.84 16.18 13.73
N LEU A 36 -16.61 16.47 14.16
CA LEU A 36 -15.71 15.46 14.70
C LEU A 36 -16.27 14.80 15.98
N ASP A 37 -17.00 15.57 16.78
CA ASP A 37 -17.70 15.08 17.98
C ASP A 37 -18.99 14.30 17.66
N ASP A 38 -19.56 14.46 16.46
CA ASP A 38 -20.73 13.71 16.01
C ASP A 38 -20.35 12.23 15.71
N PRO A 39 -20.92 11.25 16.43
CA PRO A 39 -20.60 9.84 16.24
C PRO A 39 -20.82 9.34 14.81
N ALA A 40 -21.83 9.88 14.11
CA ALA A 40 -22.12 9.47 12.74
C ALA A 40 -21.04 9.93 11.75
N PHE A 41 -20.57 11.17 11.92
CA PHE A 41 -19.49 11.72 11.11
C PHE A 41 -18.15 11.06 11.45
N ALA A 42 -17.86 10.85 12.74
CA ALA A 42 -16.65 10.14 13.17
C ALA A 42 -16.59 8.69 12.61
N ARG A 43 -17.71 7.97 12.57
CA ARG A 43 -17.79 6.66 11.90
C ARG A 43 -17.51 6.76 10.40
N ALA A 44 -18.07 7.76 9.73
CA ALA A 44 -17.82 7.98 8.30
C ALA A 44 -16.34 8.29 8.02
N LEU A 45 -15.69 9.08 8.88
CA LEU A 45 -14.26 9.39 8.78
C LEU A 45 -13.38 8.15 8.98
N ARG A 46 -13.70 7.31 9.97
CA ARG A 46 -12.99 6.02 10.15
C ARG A 46 -13.16 5.11 8.95
N ARG A 47 -14.37 5.00 8.40
CA ARG A 47 -14.62 4.19 7.20
C ARG A 47 -13.79 4.71 6.02
N ARG A 48 -13.79 6.02 5.79
CA ARG A 48 -13.00 6.65 4.73
C ARG A 48 -11.49 6.42 4.93
N CYS A 49 -11.01 6.43 6.16
CA CYS A 49 -9.62 6.10 6.49
C CYS A 49 -9.28 4.65 6.12
N ALA A 50 -10.15 3.70 6.46
CA ALA A 50 -9.97 2.29 6.10
C ALA A 50 -9.96 2.10 4.57
N GLU A 51 -10.91 2.70 3.85
CA GLU A 51 -10.96 2.69 2.38
C GLU A 51 -9.66 3.22 1.77
N ARG A 52 -9.13 4.36 2.26
CA ARG A 52 -7.88 4.95 1.76
C ARG A 52 -6.66 4.09 2.07
N ARG A 53 -6.58 3.50 3.28
CA ARG A 53 -5.48 2.59 3.64
C ARG A 53 -5.47 1.36 2.76
N GLU A 54 -6.64 0.80 2.48
CA GLU A 54 -6.78 -0.35 1.61
C GLU A 54 -6.36 0.00 0.16
N ALA A 55 -6.79 1.14 -0.37
CA ALA A 55 -6.33 1.62 -1.67
C ALA A 55 -4.82 1.83 -1.72
N ALA A 56 -4.23 2.43 -0.68
CA ALA A 56 -2.78 2.62 -0.58
C ALA A 56 -2.02 1.28 -0.54
N ARG A 57 -2.54 0.28 0.17
CA ARG A 57 -1.97 -1.07 0.19
C ARG A 57 -1.95 -1.71 -1.19
N ARG A 58 -3.04 -1.58 -1.96
CA ARG A 58 -3.11 -2.12 -3.33
C ARG A 58 -2.10 -1.47 -4.25
N ILE A 59 -2.04 -0.13 -4.24
CA ILE A 59 -1.06 0.63 -5.04
C ILE A 59 0.38 0.23 -4.67
N ALA A 60 0.67 0.08 -3.38
CA ALA A 60 1.98 -0.36 -2.93
C ALA A 60 2.31 -1.78 -3.41
N ALA A 61 1.35 -2.72 -3.31
CA ALA A 61 1.54 -4.10 -3.77
C ALA A 61 1.78 -4.17 -5.29
N GLU A 62 1.02 -3.42 -6.08
CA GLU A 62 1.21 -3.29 -7.52
C GLU A 62 2.60 -2.71 -7.85
N GLY A 63 3.02 -1.66 -7.13
CA GLY A 63 4.34 -1.06 -7.28
C GLY A 63 5.48 -2.02 -6.97
N VAL A 64 5.35 -2.83 -5.91
CA VAL A 64 6.33 -3.87 -5.56
C VAL A 64 6.43 -4.92 -6.65
N LEU A 65 5.29 -5.41 -7.17
CA LEU A 65 5.28 -6.40 -8.24
C LEU A 65 5.91 -5.86 -9.53
N ALA A 66 5.62 -4.61 -9.89
CA ALA A 66 6.23 -3.95 -11.05
C ALA A 66 7.75 -3.81 -10.89
N ALA A 67 8.23 -3.41 -9.71
CA ALA A 67 9.65 -3.31 -9.41
C ALA A 67 10.34 -4.69 -9.47
N ALA A 68 9.71 -5.73 -8.94
CA ALA A 68 10.25 -7.09 -8.98
C ALA A 68 10.39 -7.62 -10.42
N ARG A 69 9.39 -7.38 -11.29
CA ARG A 69 9.46 -7.74 -12.71
C ARG A 69 10.59 -7.04 -13.44
N GLU A 70 10.76 -5.74 -13.19
CA GLU A 70 11.84 -4.95 -13.81
C GLU A 70 13.22 -5.44 -13.35
N LEU A 71 13.36 -5.81 -12.08
CA LEU A 71 14.59 -6.41 -11.54
C LEU A 71 14.90 -7.77 -12.18
N ALA A 72 13.90 -8.64 -12.35
CA ALA A 72 14.05 -9.92 -13.03
C ALA A 72 14.50 -9.72 -14.48
N ARG A 73 13.89 -8.76 -15.19
CA ARG A 73 14.28 -8.37 -16.55
C ARG A 73 15.74 -7.90 -16.63
N GLN A 74 16.19 -7.08 -15.69
CA GLN A 74 17.59 -6.60 -15.63
C GLN A 74 18.58 -7.72 -15.32
N ALA A 75 18.21 -8.65 -14.43
CA ALA A 75 19.03 -9.82 -14.12
C ALA A 75 19.18 -10.74 -15.35
N GLY A 76 18.10 -11.00 -16.08
CA GLY A 76 18.13 -11.79 -17.33
C GLY A 76 18.91 -11.11 -18.46
N ALA A 77 19.01 -9.79 -18.46
CA ALA A 77 19.78 -9.02 -19.45
C ALA A 77 21.30 -9.00 -19.19
N GLY A 78 21.80 -9.64 -18.12
CA GLY A 78 23.24 -9.73 -17.84
C GLY A 78 23.84 -8.51 -17.16
N GLU A 79 23.03 -7.59 -16.60
CA GLU A 79 23.49 -6.52 -15.70
C GLU A 79 23.71 -7.08 -14.26
N GLU A 80 24.48 -8.17 -14.17
CA GLU A 80 24.41 -9.20 -13.14
C GLU A 80 24.63 -8.73 -11.69
N LYS A 81 25.59 -7.82 -11.44
CA LYS A 81 25.98 -7.50 -10.05
C LYS A 81 25.08 -6.47 -9.37
N THR A 82 24.57 -5.51 -10.13
CA THR A 82 23.74 -4.42 -9.60
C THR A 82 22.28 -4.85 -9.49
N ALA A 83 21.77 -5.59 -10.47
CA ALA A 83 20.39 -6.08 -10.49
C ALA A 83 20.14 -7.14 -9.40
N ALA A 84 21.04 -8.12 -9.24
CA ALA A 84 20.92 -9.13 -8.19
C ALA A 84 20.99 -8.51 -6.78
N ARG A 85 21.83 -7.48 -6.59
CA ARG A 85 21.92 -6.77 -5.32
C ARG A 85 20.64 -5.98 -5.02
N ALA A 86 20.10 -5.27 -6.00
CA ALA A 86 18.86 -4.53 -5.86
C ALA A 86 17.66 -5.46 -5.60
N ALA A 87 17.61 -6.62 -6.26
CA ALA A 87 16.60 -7.65 -5.99
C ALA A 87 16.69 -8.20 -4.56
N LEU A 88 17.91 -8.48 -4.08
CA LEU A 88 18.13 -8.92 -2.70
C LEU A 88 17.73 -7.86 -1.67
N ASP A 89 18.01 -6.59 -1.94
CA ASP A 89 17.67 -5.48 -1.04
C ASP A 89 16.14 -5.25 -1.01
N VAL A 90 15.42 -5.45 -2.12
CA VAL A 90 13.94 -5.45 -2.16
C VAL A 90 13.35 -6.63 -1.39
N LEU A 91 13.91 -7.83 -1.54
CA LEU A 91 13.46 -9.03 -0.80
C LEU A 91 13.71 -8.92 0.71
N LYS A 92 14.77 -8.23 1.12
CA LYS A 92 15.03 -7.90 2.53
C LYS A 92 14.02 -6.87 3.04
N ALA A 93 13.80 -5.80 2.30
CA ALA A 93 12.89 -4.73 2.72
C ALA A 93 11.42 -5.19 2.78
N SER A 94 11.04 -6.21 1.99
CA SER A 94 9.69 -6.78 2.02
C SER A 94 9.43 -7.71 3.21
N GLY A 95 10.47 -8.09 3.97
CA GLY A 95 10.39 -9.05 5.05
C GLY A 95 10.07 -10.49 4.62
N VAL A 96 10.07 -10.76 3.32
CA VAL A 96 9.84 -12.11 2.76
C VAL A 96 10.89 -13.10 3.28
N LEU A 97 12.14 -12.65 3.47
CA LEU A 97 13.21 -13.50 3.98
C LEU A 97 13.05 -13.82 5.49
N GLU A 98 12.43 -12.93 6.26
CA GLU A 98 12.13 -13.14 7.67
C GLU A 98 10.92 -14.08 7.83
N ALA A 99 9.88 -13.87 7.00
CA ALA A 99 8.73 -14.78 6.92
C ALA A 99 9.12 -16.17 6.40
N ALA A 100 10.04 -16.26 5.44
CA ALA A 100 10.59 -17.53 4.95
C ALA A 100 11.49 -18.21 5.99
N GLY A 101 12.20 -17.44 6.82
CA GLY A 101 12.99 -17.96 7.94
C GLY A 101 12.14 -18.52 9.08
N GLU A 102 10.97 -17.94 9.33
CA GLU A 102 9.96 -18.50 10.25
C GLU A 102 9.19 -19.68 9.64
N ALA A 103 8.98 -19.67 8.32
CA ALA A 103 8.41 -20.78 7.56
C ALA A 103 9.43 -21.88 7.21
N ALA A 104 10.71 -21.74 7.59
CA ALA A 104 11.79 -22.70 7.30
C ALA A 104 11.71 -24.01 8.13
N SER A 105 10.49 -24.51 8.35
CA SER A 105 10.24 -25.95 8.36
C SER A 105 9.65 -26.46 7.04
N VAL A 106 9.57 -25.63 6.00
CA VAL A 106 9.14 -26.04 4.67
C VAL A 106 10.36 -26.55 3.90
N ASP A 107 10.32 -27.85 3.60
CA ASP A 107 11.31 -28.58 2.79
C ASP A 107 11.73 -27.80 1.55
N GLY A 108 13.03 -27.85 1.21
CA GLY A 108 13.65 -27.16 0.07
C GLY A 108 13.06 -27.48 -1.32
N THR A 109 12.08 -28.37 -1.39
CA THR A 109 11.26 -28.67 -2.56
C THR A 109 10.34 -27.52 -2.96
N ALA A 110 9.81 -26.74 -2.01
CA ALA A 110 8.86 -25.67 -2.32
C ALA A 110 9.49 -24.49 -3.09
N ILE A 111 10.77 -24.21 -2.86
CA ILE A 111 11.52 -23.18 -3.61
C ILE A 111 11.83 -23.68 -5.02
N ALA A 112 12.14 -24.97 -5.20
CA ALA A 112 12.36 -25.57 -6.51
C ALA A 112 11.08 -25.56 -7.37
N GLU A 113 9.93 -25.90 -6.78
CA GLU A 113 8.63 -25.88 -7.47
C GLU A 113 8.22 -24.46 -7.90
N LEU A 114 8.51 -23.45 -7.08
CA LEU A 114 8.23 -22.05 -7.43
C LEU A 114 9.10 -21.57 -8.61
N MET A 115 10.37 -21.97 -8.63
CA MET A 115 11.29 -21.63 -9.73
C MET A 115 10.90 -22.32 -11.04
N ASP A 116 10.48 -23.59 -10.99
CA ASP A 116 9.98 -24.31 -12.16
C ASP A 116 8.68 -23.70 -12.71
N HIS A 117 7.79 -23.23 -11.84
CA HIS A 117 6.53 -22.61 -12.28
C HIS A 117 6.76 -21.24 -12.94
N LEU A 118 7.69 -20.44 -12.42
CA LEU A 118 8.04 -19.15 -13.00
C LEU A 118 8.79 -19.29 -14.33
N ALA A 119 9.58 -20.34 -14.51
CA ALA A 119 10.24 -20.63 -15.79
C ALA A 119 9.25 -21.12 -16.87
N ALA A 120 8.18 -21.81 -16.47
CA ALA A 120 7.18 -22.34 -17.40
C ALA A 120 6.23 -21.27 -17.98
N GLU A 121 6.07 -20.11 -17.31
CA GLU A 121 5.23 -19.01 -17.80
C GLU A 121 5.93 -18.11 -18.84
N GLU A 122 7.23 -18.30 -19.10
CA GLU A 122 7.98 -17.54 -20.13
C GLU A 122 8.01 -18.23 -21.52
N GLU A 123 7.53 -19.48 -21.64
CA GLU A 123 7.51 -20.26 -22.89
C GLU A 123 6.12 -20.42 -23.55
N GLY A 124 5.07 -19.78 -23.02
CA GLY A 124 3.69 -19.83 -23.55
C GLY A 124 3.17 -18.48 -24.06
#